data_AF-W2M0W0-F1
#
_entry.id   AF-W2M0W0-F1
#
_cell.length_a   1.000
_cell.length_b   1.000
_cell.length_c   1.000
_cell.angle_alpha   90.00
_cell.angle_beta   90.00
_cell.angle_gamma   90.00
#
_symmetry.space_group_name_H-M   'P 1'
#
loop_
_entity.id
_entity.type
_entity.pdbx_description
1 polymer ?
#
loop_
_entity_poly.entity_id
_entity_poly.type
_entity_poly.pdbx_seq_one_letter_code
_entity_poly.pdbx_strand_id
1 'polypeptide(L)'
;MGRGPPITDEERGCMKGLNEAGRTVRAIAKSFQRSPNGVSYAIKSTGKREKKGGGPPALTDRHIRQVVRAAATGKFSAAELKADYKLPCSVRT
;
A
#
# COMPACT_ATOMS: atom_id res chain seq x y z
N MET A 1 -0.03 -8.74 8.38
CA MET A 1 -1.06 -9.12 7.38
C MET A 1 -2.43 -8.81 7.97
N GLY A 2 -3.28 -8.06 7.26
CA GLY A 2 -4.68 -7.92 7.65
C GLY A 2 -5.34 -9.29 7.59
N ARG A 3 -5.91 -9.77 8.70
CA ARG A 3 -6.61 -11.06 8.73
C ARG A 3 -8.05 -10.83 8.27
N GLY A 4 -8.40 -11.37 7.11
CA GLY A 4 -9.76 -11.36 6.55
C GLY A 4 -10.05 -10.21 5.59
N PRO A 5 -11.27 -10.20 5.01
CA PRO A 5 -11.70 -9.19 4.04
C PRO A 5 -11.64 -7.78 4.63
N PRO A 6 -11.28 -6.76 3.84
CA PRO A 6 -11.31 -5.37 4.30
C PRO A 6 -12.73 -4.97 4.73
N ILE A 7 -12.80 -4.08 5.71
CA ILE A 7 -14.07 -3.45 6.11
C ILE A 7 -14.41 -2.40 5.07
N THR A 8 -15.60 -2.50 4.47
CA THR A 8 -16.05 -1.55 3.44
C THR A 8 -16.38 -0.19 4.06
N ASP A 9 -16.46 0.85 3.24
CA ASP A 9 -16.80 2.19 3.73
C ASP A 9 -18.24 2.24 4.25
N GLU A 10 -19.16 1.48 3.65
CA GLU A 10 -20.54 1.30 4.11
C GLU A 10 -20.60 0.61 5.48
N GLU A 11 -19.94 -0.54 5.61
CA GLU A 11 -19.84 -1.27 6.90
C GLU A 11 -19.28 -0.36 7.99
N ARG A 12 -18.26 0.45 7.66
CA ARG A 12 -17.64 1.39 8.59
C ARG A 12 -18.60 2.49 9.02
N GLY A 13 -19.38 3.05 8.09
CA GLY A 13 -20.41 4.05 8.39
C GLY A 13 -21.45 3.50 9.36
N CYS A 14 -21.95 2.29 9.10
CA CYS A 14 -22.92 1.62 9.98
C CYS A 14 -22.35 1.33 11.37
N MET A 15 -21.10 0.85 11.47
CA MET A 15 -20.44 0.60 12.76
C MET A 15 -20.29 1.89 13.57
N LYS A 16 -19.97 3.01 12.92
CA LYS A 16 -19.88 4.33 13.57
C LYS A 16 -21.24 4.78 14.11
N GLY A 17 -22.28 4.75 13.28
CA GLY A 17 -23.64 5.14 13.71
C GLY A 17 -24.17 4.28 14.86
N LEU A 18 -23.92 2.96 14.85
CA LEU A 18 -24.31 2.09 15.97
C LEU A 18 -23.54 2.39 17.25
N ASN A 19 -22.26 2.77 17.14
CA ASN A 19 -21.46 3.14 18.29
C ASN A 19 -21.92 4.48 18.90
N GLU A 20 -22.26 5.46 18.05
CA GLU A 20 -22.87 6.74 18.45
C GLU A 20 -24.24 6.51 19.13
N ALA A 21 -25.01 5.52 18.67
CA ALA A 21 -26.25 5.07 19.32
C ALA A 21 -26.03 4.27 20.62
N GLY A 22 -24.80 4.19 21.14
CA GLY A 22 -24.47 3.55 22.41
C GLY A 22 -24.31 2.03 22.36
N ARG A 23 -24.27 1.40 21.17
CA ARG A 23 -23.98 -0.04 21.08
C ARG A 23 -22.51 -0.32 21.39
N THR A 24 -22.28 -1.40 22.13
CA THR A 24 -20.92 -1.84 22.49
C THR A 24 -20.20 -2.43 21.29
N VAL A 25 -18.87 -2.27 21.24
CA VAL A 25 -18.01 -2.84 20.19
C VAL A 25 -18.21 -4.35 20.04
N ARG A 26 -18.43 -5.07 21.15
CA ARG A 26 -18.67 -6.52 21.15
C ARG A 26 -20.00 -6.90 20.50
N ALA A 27 -21.05 -6.11 20.73
CA ALA A 27 -22.35 -6.33 20.10
C ALA A 27 -22.28 -6.07 18.58
N ILE A 28 -21.62 -4.98 18.19
CA ILE A 28 -21.38 -4.63 16.77
C ILE A 28 -20.53 -5.71 16.08
N ALA A 29 -19.47 -6.18 16.73
CA ALA A 29 -18.64 -7.26 16.20
C ALA A 29 -19.44 -8.55 15.95
N LYS A 30 -20.38 -8.89 16.85
CA LYS A 30 -21.27 -10.04 16.70
C LYS A 30 -22.25 -9.87 15.53
N SER A 31 -22.83 -8.68 15.35
CA SER A 31 -23.79 -8.42 14.26
C SER A 31 -23.13 -8.43 12.88
N PHE A 32 -21.90 -7.93 12.77
CA PHE A 32 -21.14 -7.88 11.51
C PHE A 32 -20.21 -9.09 11.30
N GLN A 33 -20.19 -10.06 12.23
CA GLN A 33 -19.26 -11.20 12.22
C GLN A 33 -17.79 -10.79 12.03
N ARG A 34 -17.41 -9.62 12.58
CA ARG A 34 -16.06 -9.07 12.50
C ARG A 34 -15.33 -9.23 13.83
N SER A 35 -14.00 -9.12 13.79
CA SER A 35 -13.22 -9.10 15.02
C SER A 35 -13.51 -7.81 15.83
N PRO A 36 -13.57 -7.86 17.17
CA PRO A 36 -13.73 -6.68 18.01
C PRO A 36 -12.65 -5.61 17.74
N ASN A 37 -11.42 -6.05 17.45
CA ASN A 37 -10.32 -5.15 17.09
C ASN A 37 -10.59 -4.44 15.75
N GLY A 38 -11.06 -5.16 14.73
CA GLY A 38 -11.42 -4.59 13.43
C GLY A 38 -12.50 -3.51 13.55
N VAL A 39 -13.55 -3.77 14.35
CA VAL A 39 -14.61 -2.80 14.64
C VAL A 39 -14.07 -1.58 15.38
N SER A 40 -13.25 -1.77 16.42
CA SER A 40 -12.61 -0.68 17.16
C SER A 40 -11.76 0.22 16.25
N TYR A 41 -10.98 -0.38 15.35
CA TYR A 41 -10.22 0.37 14.34
C TYR A 41 -11.12 1.09 13.34
N ALA A 42 -12.20 0.46 12.89
CA ALA A 42 -13.15 1.05 11.94
C ALA A 42 -13.81 2.31 12.52
N ILE A 43 -14.25 2.24 13.79
CA ILE A 43 -14.83 3.37 14.53
C ILE A 43 -13.79 4.49 14.72
N LYS A 44 -12.59 4.16 15.20
CA LYS A 44 -11.53 5.14 15.49
C LYS A 44 -10.91 5.77 14.24
N SER A 45 -10.96 5.10 13.09
CA SER A 45 -10.34 5.62 11.87
C SER A 45 -11.06 6.87 11.34
N THR A 46 -10.41 8.01 11.46
CA THR A 46 -10.80 9.28 10.84
C THR A 46 -10.03 9.44 9.54
N GLY A 47 -10.73 9.31 8.41
CA GLY A 47 -10.16 9.58 7.07
C GLY A 47 -9.83 8.36 6.20
N LYS A 48 -9.70 8.64 4.90
CA LYS A 48 -9.21 7.67 3.91
C LYS A 48 -7.73 7.40 4.23
N ARG A 49 -7.38 6.13 4.40
CA ARG A 49 -5.96 5.75 4.44
C ARG A 49 -5.38 6.05 3.08
N GLU A 50 -4.34 6.87 3.03
CA GLU A 50 -3.54 7.02 1.81
C GLU A 50 -3.10 5.63 1.33
N LYS A 51 -3.17 5.41 0.02
CA LYS A 51 -2.63 4.19 -0.58
C LYS A 51 -1.16 4.16 -0.20
N LYS A 52 -0.77 3.18 0.62
CA LYS A 52 0.65 2.94 0.87
C LYS A 52 1.29 2.73 -0.50
N GLY A 53 2.23 3.62 -0.85
CA GLY A 53 3.06 3.43 -2.04
C GLY A 53 3.75 2.07 -2.00
N GLY A 54 4.26 1.65 -3.15
CA GLY A 54 5.14 0.48 -3.20
C GLY A 54 6.38 0.65 -2.33
N GLY A 55 7.19 -0.40 -2.24
CA GLY A 55 8.52 -0.29 -1.68
C GLY A 55 9.36 0.77 -2.40
N PRO A 56 10.47 1.22 -1.80
CA PRO A 56 11.36 2.16 -2.46
C PRO A 56 11.84 1.59 -3.81
N PRO A 57 12.06 2.44 -4.82
CA PRO A 57 12.58 2.00 -6.10
C PRO A 57 13.97 1.34 -5.91
N ALA A 58 14.26 0.33 -6.73
CA ALA A 58 15.55 -0.39 -6.66
C ALA A 58 16.74 0.49 -7.08
N LEU A 59 16.49 1.55 -7.85
CA LEU A 59 17.50 2.47 -8.35
C LEU A 59 17.41 3.81 -7.64
N THR A 60 18.57 4.40 -7.37
CA THR A 60 18.67 5.79 -6.92
C THR A 60 18.43 6.74 -8.09
N ASP A 61 18.05 7.98 -7.80
CA ASP A 61 17.89 9.03 -8.82
C ASP A 61 19.14 9.21 -9.69
N ARG A 62 20.33 9.00 -9.11
CA ARG A 62 21.60 9.07 -9.84
C ARG A 62 21.69 7.96 -10.89
N HIS A 63 21.40 6.72 -10.50
CA HIS A 63 21.40 5.59 -11.43
C HIS A 63 20.39 5.81 -12.56
N ILE A 64 19.19 6.28 -12.23
CA ILE A 64 18.14 6.58 -13.22
C ILE A 64 18.65 7.60 -14.25
N ARG A 65 19.24 8.71 -13.80
CA ARG A 65 19.78 9.74 -14.70
C ARG A 65 20.92 9.21 -15.58
N GLN A 66 21.79 8.35 -15.06
CA GLN A 66 22.88 7.75 -15.82
C GLN A 66 22.34 6.83 -16.92
N VAL A 67 21.41 5.94 -16.57
CA VAL A 67 20.77 5.01 -17.51
C VAL A 67 20.02 5.77 -18.60
N VAL A 68 19.22 6.77 -18.25
CA VAL A 68 18.47 7.58 -19.23
C VAL A 68 19.40 8.28 -20.22
N ARG A 69 20.50 8.87 -19.74
CA ARG A 69 21.49 9.52 -20.63
C ARG A 69 22.19 8.53 -21.54
N ALA A 70 22.59 7.38 -21.02
CA ALA A 70 23.28 6.35 -21.80
C ALA A 70 22.35 5.71 -22.83
N ALA A 71 21.13 5.38 -22.44
CA ALA A 71 20.10 4.84 -23.33
C ALA A 71 19.76 5.83 -24.46
N ALA A 72 19.72 7.14 -24.18
CA ALA A 72 19.48 8.17 -25.19
C ALA A 72 20.55 8.20 -26.31
N THR A 73 21.75 7.64 -26.08
CA THR A 73 22.76 7.51 -27.14
C THR A 73 22.45 6.39 -28.14
N GLY A 74 21.55 5.46 -27.79
CA GLY A 74 21.15 4.32 -28.63
C GLY A 74 22.19 3.22 -28.81
N LYS A 75 23.33 3.30 -28.11
CA LYS A 75 24.49 2.42 -28.32
C LYS A 75 24.51 1.17 -27.43
N PHE A 76 23.64 1.12 -26.42
CA PHE A 76 23.69 0.10 -25.38
C PHE A 76 22.36 -0.64 -25.31
N SER A 77 22.45 -1.96 -25.18
CA SER A 77 21.35 -2.81 -24.73
C SER A 77 21.10 -2.66 -23.23
N ALA A 78 19.93 -3.08 -22.75
CA ALA A 78 19.60 -3.06 -21.31
C ALA A 78 20.57 -3.91 -20.46
N ALA A 79 21.07 -5.02 -21.01
CA ALA A 79 22.02 -5.90 -20.33
C ALA A 79 23.39 -5.23 -20.17
N GLU A 80 23.88 -4.55 -21.21
CA GLU A 80 25.13 -3.78 -21.19
C GLU A 80 25.03 -2.61 -20.20
N LEU A 81 23.91 -1.86 -20.22
CA LEU A 81 23.69 -0.77 -19.25
C LEU A 81 23.75 -1.26 -17.80
N LYS A 82 23.17 -2.43 -17.52
CA LYS A 82 23.25 -3.01 -16.18
C LYS A 82 24.69 -3.35 -15.79
N ALA A 83 25.45 -3.96 -16.70
CA ALA A 83 26.83 -4.39 -16.44
C ALA A 83 27.78 -3.19 -16.28
N ASP A 84 27.74 -2.24 -17.21
CA ASP A 84 28.64 -1.09 -17.28
C ASP A 84 28.44 -0.16 -16.08
N TYR A 85 27.18 0.10 -15.70
CA TYR A 85 26.85 0.95 -14.56
C TYR A 85 26.72 0.20 -13.23
N LYS A 86 27.02 -1.11 -13.21
CA LYS A 86 26.97 -1.98 -12.01
C LYS A 86 25.68 -1.82 -11.21
N LEU A 87 24.54 -1.83 -11.90
CA LEU A 87 23.25 -1.49 -11.31
C LEU A 87 22.74 -2.63 -10.40
N PRO A 88 22.26 -2.31 -9.17
CA PRO A 88 21.73 -3.30 -8.23
C PRO A 88 20.26 -3.66 -8.55
N CYS A 89 19.93 -3.93 -9.81
CA CYS A 89 18.57 -4.25 -10.25
C CYS A 89 18.54 -5.42 -11.26
N SER A 90 17.35 -5.88 -11.62
CA SER A 90 17.19 -6.85 -12.71
C SER A 90 17.29 -6.15 -14.07
N VAL A 91 17.54 -6.88 -15.16
CA VAL A 91 17.59 -6.29 -16.52
C VAL A 91 16.22 -5.76 -16.96
N ARG A 92 15.13 -6.30 -16.42
CA ARG A 92 13.75 -5.91 -16.73
C ARG A 92 13.29 -4.66 -15.98
N THR A 93 14.00 -4.27 -14.92
CA THR A 93 13.64 -3.14 -14.04
C THR A 93 13.79 -1.82 -14.79
#